data_AF-A0A426ZAP5-F1
#
_entry.id   AF-A0A426ZAP5-F1
#
_cell.length_a   1.000
_cell.length_b   1.000
_cell.length_c   1.000
_cell.angle_alpha   90.00
_cell.angle_beta   90.00
_cell.angle_gamma   90.00
#
_symmetry.space_group_name_H-M   'P 1'
#
loop_
_entity.id
_entity.type
_entity.pdbx_description
1 polymer ?
#
loop_
_entity_poly.entity_id
_entity_poly.type
_entity_poly.pdbx_seq_one_letter_code
_entity_poly.pdbx_strand_id
1 'polypeptide(L)'
;MVQLSIWAIQPPPDGTTSVHRGYNHQESWKSVSLHFSNPDMYLQLTHFQINQLSSTQSMLRMDDLVILRQCFFLVVPLFHIDFTTLSTPYKSQGVRNLLHAIMGGTTGRYILLPLVIISTASRIVFSLTADTLLPSQSLRDGQTLVSANKTFEFGFFSPGSSTNRYVGIWYHKVQKQTPIWVANRDNAIADKSGVLMFDDNNGDLILLDGRGSSAVLASGLGTNNREATILDSGNLVVRSSDNTSMVSWHSFDHPTDTFLPGMKLGLNGRQNRLLTSWKSKDDPAQGDFSLGFDPTGKPEFLVWKKGTTYWRSGDWDGKIFRGVPEMTPDYIFNFEVVHDQHELYFTYSLKDDSIISRLVIGISGQIQQMTWLEKESSWILFWTQPPTQCNVYDLCGAFGVCNGAIRPNPCECLPGFQPASLQDWNEGGTGGGCLRKTSLQCESGGKPDKFVEMPLMKFNADATKLDVSDAKDCESACYKLCKCTAYAFSGGCRLWQGDLVNLQQVDDGNNITAATLYIRLADSEPQGEEVSEPNISSDHKGNN
;
A
#
# COMPACT_ATOMS: atom_id res chain seq x y z
N MET A 1 31.44 -12.58 6.04
CA MET A 1 32.17 -13.80 6.42
C MET A 1 31.31 -14.50 7.48
N VAL A 2 30.65 -15.61 7.15
CA VAL A 2 29.77 -16.33 8.07
C VAL A 2 30.45 -17.65 8.42
N GLN A 3 30.69 -17.89 9.71
CA GLN A 3 31.27 -19.14 10.21
C GLN A 3 30.14 -19.98 10.81
N LEU A 4 29.88 -21.15 10.22
CA LEU A 4 28.96 -22.13 10.79
C LEU A 4 29.79 -23.22 11.48
N SER A 5 29.48 -23.52 12.74
CA SER A 5 30.12 -24.60 13.50
C SER A 5 29.09 -25.69 13.77
N ILE A 6 29.36 -26.92 13.34
CA ILE A 6 28.50 -28.09 13.59
C ILE A 6 29.30 -29.11 14.39
N TRP A 7 28.66 -29.72 15.38
CA TRP A 7 29.22 -30.77 16.24
C TRP A 7 28.59 -32.12 15.88
N ALA A 8 29.41 -33.15 15.66
CA ALA A 8 28.95 -34.50 15.38
C ALA A 8 29.78 -35.54 16.15
N ILE A 9 29.15 -36.66 16.50
CA ILE A 9 29.77 -37.82 17.15
C ILE A 9 30.14 -38.84 16.07
N GLN A 10 31.33 -39.43 16.14
CA GLN A 10 31.82 -40.43 15.20
C GLN A 10 31.82 -41.82 15.87
N PRO A 11 31.25 -42.88 15.26
CA PRO A 11 31.38 -44.23 15.79
C PRO A 11 32.77 -44.83 15.47
N PRO A 12 33.30 -45.74 16.30
CA PRO A 12 34.64 -46.30 16.12
C PRO A 12 34.69 -47.32 14.96
N PRO A 13 35.85 -47.48 14.28
CA PRO A 13 35.97 -48.37 13.13
C PRO A 13 36.25 -49.82 13.54
N ASP A 14 35.46 -50.72 12.96
CA ASP A 14 35.58 -52.16 12.73
C ASP A 14 36.51 -53.05 13.57
N GLY A 15 35.87 -54.07 14.16
CA GLY A 15 36.26 -55.48 13.98
C GLY A 15 37.52 -55.99 14.70
N THR A 16 37.36 -56.51 15.92
CA THR A 16 38.04 -57.76 16.36
C THR A 16 37.42 -58.29 17.65
N THR A 17 37.27 -59.61 17.69
CA THR A 17 36.80 -60.42 18.81
C THR A 17 37.86 -60.53 19.92
N SER A 18 37.47 -60.30 21.18
CA SER A 18 37.78 -61.18 22.33
C SER A 18 37.42 -60.51 23.67
N VAL A 19 37.16 -61.37 24.64
CA VAL A 19 36.49 -61.16 25.92
C VAL A 19 37.46 -60.59 26.97
N HIS A 20 37.13 -59.45 27.60
CA HIS A 20 36.98 -59.31 29.07
C HIS A 20 36.67 -57.88 29.53
N ARG A 21 35.42 -57.70 29.97
CA ARG A 21 34.95 -56.97 31.17
C ARG A 21 35.56 -55.60 31.54
N GLY A 22 34.81 -54.54 31.23
CA GLY A 22 34.59 -53.38 32.09
C GLY A 22 35.28 -52.08 31.66
N TYR A 23 34.58 -51.19 30.96
CA TYR A 23 35.02 -49.79 30.77
C TYR A 23 33.86 -48.79 30.71
N ASN A 24 34.03 -47.69 31.46
CA ASN A 24 33.39 -46.40 31.29
C ASN A 24 33.80 -45.81 29.92
N HIS A 25 32.86 -45.24 29.15
CA HIS A 25 33.18 -44.43 27.97
C HIS A 25 32.92 -42.94 28.25
N GLN A 26 33.98 -42.13 28.15
CA GLN A 26 33.91 -40.69 27.91
C GLN A 26 33.70 -40.45 26.40
N GLU A 27 32.70 -39.66 26.02
CA GLU A 27 32.50 -39.19 24.64
C GLU A 27 33.30 -37.91 24.39
N SER A 28 34.14 -37.87 23.35
CA SER A 28 34.91 -36.69 22.95
C SER A 28 34.27 -36.00 21.75
N TRP A 29 33.93 -34.71 21.89
CA TRP A 29 33.38 -33.86 20.83
C TRP A 29 34.48 -33.14 20.05
N LYS A 30 34.35 -33.00 18.73
CA LYS A 30 35.21 -32.13 17.90
C LYS A 30 34.38 -31.21 17.01
N SER A 31 34.80 -29.96 16.90
CA SER A 31 34.23 -28.95 16.01
C SER A 31 34.85 -29.03 14.62
N VAL A 32 34.03 -28.94 13.58
CA VAL A 32 34.49 -28.75 12.19
C VAL A 32 34.02 -27.36 11.72
N SER A 33 34.95 -26.56 11.19
CA SER A 33 34.70 -25.20 10.69
C SER A 33 34.88 -25.16 9.17
N LEU A 34 33.86 -24.69 8.44
CA LEU A 34 33.95 -24.46 6.99
C LEU A 34 33.96 -22.95 6.70
N HIS A 35 34.84 -22.52 5.79
CA HIS A 35 35.04 -21.13 5.41
C HIS A 35 34.56 -20.90 3.97
N PHE A 36 33.78 -19.85 3.75
CA PHE A 36 33.33 -19.42 2.42
C PHE A 36 33.86 -18.02 2.11
N SER A 37 34.47 -17.86 0.93
CA SER A 37 35.09 -16.62 0.46
C SER A 37 34.48 -16.14 -0.86
N ASN A 38 33.17 -15.87 -0.90
CA ASN A 38 32.50 -14.87 -1.78
C ASN A 38 31.00 -14.76 -1.41
N PRO A 39 30.33 -13.59 -1.45
CA PRO A 39 28.91 -13.45 -1.04
C PRO A 39 27.86 -13.84 -2.10
N ASP A 40 28.24 -14.06 -3.36
CA ASP A 40 27.27 -14.29 -4.45
C ASP A 40 27.24 -15.74 -4.92
N MET A 41 26.47 -16.59 -4.22
CA MET A 41 25.92 -17.83 -4.78
C MET A 41 24.90 -18.45 -3.81
N TYR A 42 23.61 -18.19 -4.00
CA TYR A 42 22.53 -18.94 -3.35
C TYR A 42 21.62 -19.57 -4.41
N LEU A 43 21.93 -20.80 -4.78
CA LEU A 43 20.92 -21.74 -5.28
C LEU A 43 21.30 -23.18 -4.90
N GLN A 44 20.29 -23.85 -4.36
CA GLN A 44 20.10 -25.30 -4.19
C GLN A 44 20.74 -26.02 -3.00
N LEU A 45 19.90 -26.27 -2.00
CA LEU A 45 19.89 -27.53 -1.24
C LEU A 45 18.46 -27.83 -0.77
N THR A 46 17.58 -28.13 -1.72
CA THR A 46 16.32 -28.85 -1.47
C THR A 46 16.16 -29.92 -2.53
N HIS A 47 16.74 -31.09 -2.28
CA HIS A 47 16.24 -32.39 -2.73
C HIS A 47 17.09 -33.49 -2.10
N PHE A 48 16.56 -34.16 -1.07
CA PHE A 48 16.96 -35.52 -0.76
C PHE A 48 15.68 -36.34 -0.52
N GLN A 49 15.21 -37.01 -1.58
CA GLN A 49 14.24 -38.09 -1.46
C GLN A 49 14.97 -39.32 -0.90
N ILE A 50 14.49 -39.86 0.21
CA ILE A 50 14.86 -41.21 0.65
C ILE A 50 13.80 -42.16 0.13
N ASN A 51 14.15 -42.87 -0.95
CA ASN A 51 13.50 -44.12 -1.33
C ASN A 51 14.59 -45.20 -1.42
N GLN A 52 14.28 -46.39 -0.90
CA GLN A 52 15.04 -47.65 -0.96
C GLN A 52 16.19 -47.79 0.05
N LEU A 53 15.88 -48.41 1.21
CA LEU A 53 16.68 -49.49 1.78
C LEU A 53 15.75 -50.41 2.57
N SER A 54 15.38 -51.51 1.91
CA SER A 54 14.72 -52.66 2.52
C SER A 54 15.75 -53.55 3.22
N SER A 55 15.26 -54.26 4.23
CA SER A 55 15.90 -55.39 4.92
C SER A 55 17.13 -55.07 5.78
N THR A 56 16.90 -54.86 7.08
CA THR A 56 17.44 -55.72 8.15
C THR A 56 16.88 -55.27 9.49
N GLN A 57 16.40 -56.25 10.26
CA GLN A 57 15.82 -56.05 11.59
C GLN A 57 16.85 -55.47 12.56
N SER A 58 16.58 -54.31 13.15
CA SER A 58 16.99 -54.00 14.52
C SER A 58 16.15 -52.84 15.07
N MET A 59 15.30 -53.22 16.00
CA MET A 59 14.35 -52.40 16.74
C MET A 59 15.12 -51.56 17.79
N LEU A 60 15.32 -50.27 17.53
CA LEU A 60 15.81 -49.33 18.55
C LEU A 60 14.66 -48.97 19.50
N ARG A 61 14.87 -49.21 20.80
CA ARG A 61 13.91 -49.03 21.90
C ARG A 61 13.74 -47.55 22.23
N MET A 62 12.54 -47.23 22.68
CA MET A 62 12.05 -45.87 22.98
C MET A 62 12.50 -45.33 24.35
N ASP A 63 13.65 -45.80 24.88
CA ASP A 63 14.09 -45.51 26.26
C ASP A 63 15.32 -44.59 26.37
N ASP A 64 15.93 -44.15 25.26
CA ASP A 64 17.22 -43.41 25.27
C ASP A 64 17.13 -41.90 24.95
N LEU A 65 16.05 -41.21 25.35
CA LEU A 65 15.98 -39.74 25.25
C LEU A 65 15.44 -39.10 26.54
N VAL A 66 16.36 -38.79 27.45
CA VAL A 66 16.17 -37.88 28.58
C VAL A 66 17.23 -36.78 28.47
N ILE A 67 16.84 -35.52 28.76
CA ILE A 67 17.62 -34.24 28.77
C ILE A 67 17.29 -33.39 27.52
N LEU A 68 16.40 -32.38 27.56
CA LEU A 68 16.59 -31.06 28.19
C LEU A 68 15.24 -30.45 28.61
N ARG A 69 15.06 -30.18 29.90
CA ARG A 69 13.95 -29.41 30.47
C ARG A 69 14.51 -28.09 31.00
N GLN A 70 14.46 -27.03 30.20
CA GLN A 70 14.29 -25.63 30.61
C GLN A 70 14.26 -24.79 29.33
N CYS A 71 13.29 -23.88 29.25
CA CYS A 71 12.94 -23.02 28.11
C CYS A 71 12.23 -23.74 26.96
N PHE A 72 10.89 -23.72 26.98
CA PHE A 72 10.02 -23.27 25.89
C PHE A 72 8.57 -23.63 26.26
N PHE A 73 7.76 -22.61 26.50
CA PHE A 73 6.30 -22.72 26.49
C PHE A 73 5.85 -23.05 25.06
N LEU A 74 4.84 -23.93 24.96
CA LEU A 74 3.96 -24.13 23.80
C LEU A 74 4.61 -24.62 22.48
N VAL A 75 4.95 -25.91 22.42
CA VAL A 75 4.58 -26.76 21.27
C VAL A 75 4.33 -28.17 21.80
N VAL A 76 3.07 -28.58 21.87
CA VAL A 76 2.72 -30.01 21.91
C VAL A 76 2.72 -30.46 20.45
N PRO A 77 3.59 -31.38 20.01
CA PRO A 77 3.36 -32.05 18.74
C PRO A 77 2.15 -32.95 18.95
N LEU A 78 1.03 -32.61 18.31
CA LEU A 78 -0.08 -33.53 18.12
C LEU A 78 0.41 -34.69 17.25
N PHE A 79 0.92 -35.74 17.88
CA PHE A 79 1.05 -37.03 17.23
C PHE A 79 -0.36 -37.58 17.01
N HIS A 80 -0.85 -37.53 15.77
CA HIS A 80 -2.00 -38.31 15.35
C HIS A 80 -1.59 -39.79 15.35
N ILE A 81 -1.93 -40.52 16.40
CA ILE A 81 -1.79 -41.98 16.42
C ILE A 81 -3.09 -42.55 15.84
N ASP A 82 -3.03 -42.99 14.58
CA ASP A 82 -4.15 -43.60 13.90
C ASP A 82 -4.24 -45.09 14.25
N PHE A 83 -5.31 -45.49 14.96
CA PHE A 83 -5.58 -46.88 15.33
C PHE A 83 -6.50 -47.60 14.34
N THR A 84 -6.77 -47.04 13.16
CA THR A 84 -7.74 -47.59 12.19
C THR A 84 -7.40 -49.01 11.70
N THR A 85 -6.15 -49.45 11.78
CA THR A 85 -5.70 -50.75 11.26
C THR A 85 -5.59 -51.88 12.30
N LEU A 86 -5.88 -51.63 13.58
CA LEU A 86 -5.75 -52.63 14.65
C LEU A 86 -7.07 -53.34 14.96
N SER A 87 -7.02 -54.66 15.10
CA SER A 87 -8.17 -55.49 15.49
C SER A 87 -8.63 -55.17 16.93
N THR A 88 -9.94 -55.31 17.16
CA THR A 88 -10.66 -54.89 18.38
C THR A 88 -10.02 -55.30 19.73
N PRO A 89 -9.42 -56.49 19.92
CA PRO A 89 -8.79 -56.82 21.20
C PRO A 89 -7.53 -55.99 21.50
N TYR A 90 -6.77 -55.57 20.48
CA TYR A 90 -5.52 -54.82 20.65
C TYR A 90 -5.72 -53.31 20.90
N LYS A 91 -6.84 -52.73 20.44
CA LYS A 91 -7.22 -51.34 20.77
C LYS A 91 -7.44 -51.13 22.28
N SER A 92 -8.05 -52.11 22.95
CA SER A 92 -8.33 -52.02 24.38
C SER A 92 -7.06 -52.10 25.24
N GLN A 93 -6.08 -52.90 24.82
CA GLN A 93 -4.80 -53.07 25.52
C GLN A 93 -3.89 -51.85 25.32
N GLY A 94 -3.87 -51.25 24.13
CA GLY A 94 -3.11 -50.03 23.83
C GLY A 94 -3.58 -48.83 24.65
N VAL A 95 -4.90 -48.65 24.80
CA VAL A 95 -5.49 -47.58 25.63
C VAL A 95 -5.19 -47.79 27.12
N ARG A 96 -5.25 -49.05 27.61
CA ARG A 96 -4.91 -49.38 29.01
C ARG A 96 -3.45 -49.12 29.34
N ASN A 97 -2.53 -49.46 28.43
CA ASN A 97 -1.09 -49.23 28.64
C ASN A 97 -0.75 -47.72 28.61
N LEU A 98 -1.42 -46.94 27.77
CA LEU A 98 -1.26 -45.48 27.73
C LEU A 98 -1.78 -44.82 29.02
N LEU A 99 -2.92 -45.27 29.54
CA LEU A 99 -3.47 -44.79 30.82
C LEU A 99 -2.59 -45.18 32.02
N HIS A 100 -1.94 -46.36 31.97
CA HIS A 100 -0.98 -46.78 33.00
C HIS A 100 0.33 -45.99 32.98
N ALA A 101 0.77 -45.52 31.81
CA ALA A 101 1.97 -44.70 31.68
C ALA A 101 1.74 -43.24 32.12
N ILE A 102 0.51 -42.73 31.96
CA ILE A 102 0.13 -41.37 32.40
C ILE A 102 -0.09 -41.32 33.91
N MET A 103 -0.61 -42.40 34.52
CA MET A 103 -0.81 -42.51 35.95
C MET A 103 0.34 -43.29 36.60
N GLY A 104 1.48 -42.62 36.79
CA GLY A 104 2.65 -43.15 37.47
C GLY A 104 2.27 -43.90 38.75
N GLY A 105 2.67 -45.17 38.82
CA GLY A 105 2.27 -46.10 39.86
C GLY A 105 2.70 -45.65 41.25
N THR A 106 1.74 -45.23 42.07
CA THR A 106 1.83 -45.27 43.54
C THR A 106 0.45 -45.53 44.12
N THR A 107 0.35 -46.58 44.92
CA THR A 107 -0.81 -46.98 45.71
C THR A 107 -1.01 -45.99 46.87
N GLY A 108 -2.01 -45.11 46.78
CA GLY A 108 -2.38 -44.20 47.86
C GLY A 108 -3.84 -43.77 47.76
N ARG A 109 -4.62 -44.04 48.82
CA ARG A 109 -6.02 -43.64 48.95
C ARG A 109 -6.14 -42.10 48.91
N TYR A 110 -6.86 -41.56 47.92
CA TYR A 110 -7.32 -40.17 47.95
C TYR A 110 -8.80 -40.08 47.55
N ILE A 111 -9.53 -39.29 48.33
CA ILE A 111 -10.97 -39.05 48.31
C ILE A 111 -11.36 -38.38 46.99
N LEU A 112 -12.38 -38.93 46.31
CA LEU A 112 -12.97 -38.37 45.09
C LEU A 112 -13.67 -37.04 45.41
N LEU A 113 -13.07 -35.92 45.00
CA LEU A 113 -13.78 -34.66 44.76
C LEU A 113 -14.22 -34.63 43.29
N PRO A 114 -15.50 -34.40 42.96
CA PRO A 114 -15.93 -34.32 41.58
C PRO A 114 -15.44 -33.00 41.00
N LEU A 115 -14.41 -33.06 40.15
CA LEU A 115 -14.06 -31.95 39.26
C LEU A 115 -15.20 -31.77 38.26
N VAL A 116 -16.03 -30.76 38.50
CA VAL A 116 -16.96 -30.24 37.50
C VAL A 116 -16.12 -29.64 36.37
N ILE A 117 -15.90 -30.42 35.31
CA ILE A 117 -15.38 -29.89 34.05
C ILE A 117 -16.51 -29.07 33.44
N ILE A 118 -16.52 -27.77 33.72
CA ILE A 118 -17.31 -26.81 32.96
C ILE A 118 -16.74 -26.86 31.54
N SER A 119 -17.47 -27.55 30.66
CA SER A 119 -17.29 -27.45 29.22
C SER A 119 -17.55 -26.01 28.80
N THR A 120 -16.54 -25.15 28.91
CA THR A 120 -16.43 -24.01 28.02
C THR A 120 -16.03 -24.59 26.68
N ALA A 121 -17.01 -25.13 25.96
CA ALA A 121 -16.95 -25.19 24.52
C ALA A 121 -16.84 -23.74 24.04
N SER A 122 -15.63 -23.18 24.10
CA SER A 122 -15.24 -22.09 23.23
C SER A 122 -15.63 -22.57 21.84
N ARG A 123 -16.71 -22.00 21.32
CA ARG A 123 -17.14 -22.19 19.94
C ARG A 123 -15.97 -21.69 19.11
N ILE A 124 -15.02 -22.58 18.80
CA ILE A 124 -14.12 -22.38 17.69
C ILE A 124 -15.03 -22.51 16.48
N VAL A 125 -15.69 -21.39 16.16
CA VAL A 125 -16.34 -21.21 14.87
C VAL A 125 -15.19 -21.21 13.90
N PHE A 126 -14.95 -22.35 13.24
CA PHE A 126 -14.25 -22.34 11.97
C PHE A 126 -15.12 -21.52 11.02
N SER A 127 -14.85 -20.21 10.94
CA SER A 127 -15.43 -19.38 9.91
C SER A 127 -14.76 -19.79 8.61
N LEU A 128 -15.40 -20.70 7.87
CA LEU A 128 -15.14 -20.79 6.44
C LEU A 128 -15.52 -19.41 5.89
N THR A 129 -14.53 -18.58 5.60
CA THR A 129 -14.74 -17.29 4.93
C THR A 129 -15.28 -17.59 3.55
N ALA A 130 -16.57 -17.31 3.35
CA ALA A 130 -17.23 -17.46 2.06
C ALA A 130 -16.77 -16.34 1.12
N ASP A 131 -16.83 -16.58 -0.18
CA ASP A 131 -16.66 -15.59 -1.24
C ASP A 131 -17.99 -14.90 -1.61
N THR A 132 -19.11 -15.43 -1.12
CA THR A 132 -20.47 -15.03 -1.51
C THR A 132 -21.32 -14.59 -0.31
N LEU A 133 -22.07 -13.51 -0.50
CA LEU A 133 -23.16 -13.05 0.35
C LEU A 133 -24.51 -13.36 -0.31
N LEU A 134 -25.36 -14.10 0.39
CA LEU A 134 -26.72 -14.44 -0.05
C LEU A 134 -27.76 -13.45 0.50
N PRO A 135 -28.98 -13.38 -0.07
CA PRO A 135 -30.02 -12.43 0.37
C PRO A 135 -30.47 -12.63 1.83
N SER A 136 -30.42 -13.86 2.33
CA SER A 136 -30.76 -14.19 3.73
C SER A 136 -29.66 -13.86 4.73
N GLN A 137 -28.52 -13.32 4.26
CA GLN A 137 -27.34 -13.04 5.05
C GLN A 137 -27.05 -11.54 5.09
N SER A 138 -26.27 -11.15 6.08
CA SER A 138 -25.74 -9.80 6.21
C SER A 138 -24.27 -9.87 6.58
N LEU A 139 -23.46 -8.96 6.03
CA LEU A 139 -22.07 -8.78 6.42
C LEU A 139 -21.97 -7.59 7.38
N ARG A 140 -21.52 -7.85 8.62
CA ARG A 140 -21.29 -6.83 9.64
C ARG A 140 -19.82 -6.47 9.75
N ASP A 141 -19.54 -5.36 10.41
CA ASP A 141 -18.18 -4.97 10.76
C ASP A 141 -17.42 -6.11 11.48
N GLY A 142 -16.21 -6.41 11.00
CA GLY A 142 -15.38 -7.54 11.48
C GLY A 142 -15.63 -8.86 10.76
N GLN A 143 -16.66 -8.96 9.91
CA GLN A 143 -16.86 -10.08 8.98
C GLN A 143 -16.36 -9.69 7.60
N THR A 144 -15.83 -10.67 6.86
CA THR A 144 -15.31 -10.47 5.50
C THR A 144 -15.72 -11.60 4.57
N LEU A 145 -15.76 -11.30 3.28
CA LEU A 145 -15.77 -12.28 2.20
C LEU A 145 -14.37 -12.40 1.63
N VAL A 146 -13.92 -13.61 1.32
CA VAL A 146 -12.58 -13.87 0.77
C VAL A 146 -12.75 -14.60 -0.56
N SER A 147 -12.09 -14.12 -1.62
CA SER A 147 -12.16 -14.74 -2.94
C SER A 147 -11.69 -16.20 -2.89
N ALA A 148 -12.16 -17.05 -3.82
CA ALA A 148 -11.91 -18.49 -3.79
C ALA A 148 -10.41 -18.87 -3.67
N ASN A 149 -9.52 -18.18 -4.41
CA ASN A 149 -8.07 -18.36 -4.35
C ASN A 149 -7.37 -17.55 -3.26
N LYS A 150 -8.14 -16.89 -2.39
CA LYS A 150 -7.66 -16.04 -1.30
C LYS A 150 -6.73 -14.94 -1.80
N THR A 151 -7.08 -14.34 -2.93
CA THR A 151 -6.33 -13.23 -3.54
C THR A 151 -6.87 -11.90 -3.02
N PHE A 152 -8.19 -11.77 -2.97
CA PHE A 152 -8.88 -10.56 -2.53
C PHE A 152 -9.79 -10.83 -1.35
N GLU A 153 -10.02 -9.80 -0.56
CA GLU A 153 -10.90 -9.81 0.59
C GLU A 153 -11.76 -8.55 0.57
N PHE A 154 -13.02 -8.71 0.96
CA PHE A 154 -14.05 -7.67 0.92
C PHE A 154 -14.72 -7.54 2.29
N GLY A 155 -14.85 -6.30 2.77
CA GLY A 155 -15.51 -6.03 4.04
C GLY A 155 -15.30 -4.61 4.54
N PHE A 156 -15.50 -4.42 5.86
CA PHE A 156 -15.37 -3.11 6.51
C PHE A 156 -13.92 -2.80 6.90
N PHE A 157 -13.48 -1.57 6.68
CA PHE A 157 -12.15 -1.08 7.05
C PHE A 157 -12.16 0.41 7.43
N SER A 158 -11.03 0.87 7.98
CA SER A 158 -10.75 2.27 8.27
C SER A 158 -9.41 2.68 7.64
N PRO A 159 -9.36 3.73 6.82
CA PRO A 159 -8.12 4.19 6.20
C PRO A 159 -7.25 4.97 7.18
N GLY A 160 -5.96 4.60 7.23
CA GLY A 160 -4.92 5.30 7.98
C GLY A 160 -5.30 5.60 9.44
N SER A 161 -5.38 6.87 9.80
CA SER A 161 -5.72 7.32 11.17
C SER A 161 -7.21 7.55 11.43
N SER A 162 -8.05 7.41 10.39
CA SER A 162 -9.48 7.70 10.46
C SER A 162 -10.23 6.69 11.34
N THR A 163 -11.22 7.16 12.09
CA THR A 163 -12.18 6.29 12.81
C THR A 163 -13.39 5.93 11.96
N ASN A 164 -13.57 6.61 10.82
CA ASN A 164 -14.67 6.34 9.92
C ASN A 164 -14.57 4.93 9.33
N ARG A 165 -15.73 4.35 9.00
CA ARG A 165 -15.87 3.01 8.45
C ARG A 165 -16.33 3.07 7.00
N TYR A 166 -15.66 2.28 6.19
CA TYR A 166 -15.92 2.11 4.76
C TYR A 166 -15.99 0.63 4.42
N VAL A 167 -16.72 0.31 3.37
CA VAL A 167 -16.76 -1.03 2.77
C VAL A 167 -15.88 -1.01 1.54
N GLY A 168 -14.97 -1.97 1.41
CA GLY A 168 -14.02 -2.00 0.32
C GLY A 168 -13.40 -3.37 0.06
N ILE A 169 -12.56 -3.41 -0.96
CA ILE A 169 -11.82 -4.60 -1.38
C ILE A 169 -10.32 -4.32 -1.20
N TRP A 170 -9.57 -5.30 -0.68
CA TRP A 170 -8.12 -5.25 -0.55
C TRP A 170 -7.50 -6.61 -0.90
N TYR A 171 -6.18 -6.65 -1.05
CA TYR A 171 -5.46 -7.91 -1.23
C TYR A 171 -5.38 -8.69 0.08
N HIS A 172 -5.81 -9.95 0.06
CA HIS A 172 -5.82 -10.82 1.24
C HIS A 172 -4.40 -11.23 1.68
N LYS A 173 -3.48 -11.44 0.73
CA LYS A 173 -2.10 -11.90 1.00
C LYS A 173 -1.12 -10.77 1.38
N VAL A 174 -1.53 -9.52 1.23
CA VAL A 174 -0.67 -8.36 1.51
C VAL A 174 -0.85 -7.96 2.98
N GLN A 175 0.22 -8.09 3.77
CA GLN A 175 0.19 -7.88 5.22
C GLN A 175 -0.34 -6.49 5.62
N LYS A 176 0.08 -5.46 4.89
CA LYS A 176 -0.43 -4.09 5.06
C LYS A 176 -1.68 -3.93 4.21
N GLN A 177 -2.84 -3.78 4.87
CA GLN A 177 -4.11 -3.59 4.20
C GLN A 177 -3.98 -2.49 3.14
N THR A 178 -4.19 -2.88 1.88
CA THR A 178 -4.09 -2.00 0.71
C THR A 178 -5.44 -2.01 0.01
N PRO A 179 -6.34 -1.07 0.35
CA PRO A 179 -7.63 -0.94 -0.32
C PRO A 179 -7.42 -0.63 -1.81
N ILE A 180 -8.14 -1.32 -2.68
CA ILE A 180 -8.14 -1.12 -4.14
C ILE A 180 -9.50 -0.68 -4.68
N TRP A 181 -10.54 -0.77 -3.85
CA TRP A 181 -11.88 -0.34 -4.17
C TRP A 181 -12.64 0.02 -2.90
N VAL A 182 -13.47 1.06 -2.95
CA VAL A 182 -14.24 1.58 -1.80
C VAL A 182 -15.65 1.93 -2.25
N ALA A 183 -16.65 1.27 -1.68
CA ALA A 183 -18.04 1.38 -2.11
C ALA A 183 -18.67 2.72 -1.69
N ASN A 184 -18.56 3.06 -0.41
CA ASN A 184 -19.18 4.23 0.20
C ASN A 184 -18.16 5.37 0.40
N ARG A 185 -17.28 5.59 -0.58
CA ARG A 185 -16.12 6.49 -0.46
C ARG A 185 -16.51 7.93 -0.07
N ASP A 186 -17.66 8.41 -0.54
CA ASP A 186 -18.18 9.76 -0.25
C ASP A 186 -19.19 9.78 0.93
N ASN A 187 -19.56 8.61 1.47
CA ASN A 187 -20.60 8.45 2.50
C ASN A 187 -20.10 7.55 3.63
N ALA A 188 -19.19 8.10 4.42
CA ALA A 188 -18.55 7.40 5.54
C ALA A 188 -19.56 7.02 6.64
N ILE A 189 -19.36 5.86 7.29
CA ILE A 189 -20.09 5.50 8.51
C ILE A 189 -19.25 5.92 9.72
N ALA A 190 -19.86 6.60 10.68
CA ALA A 190 -19.14 7.18 11.83
C ALA A 190 -18.62 6.13 12.84
N ASP A 191 -19.20 4.93 12.86
CA ASP A 191 -18.89 3.87 13.82
C ASP A 191 -19.02 2.47 13.19
N LYS A 192 -18.84 1.41 14.00
CA LYS A 192 -18.89 0.00 13.56
C LYS A 192 -20.31 -0.58 13.47
N SER A 193 -21.35 0.26 13.44
CA SER A 193 -22.74 -0.19 13.34
C SER A 193 -23.15 -0.64 11.93
N GLY A 194 -22.29 -0.40 10.93
CA GLY A 194 -22.55 -0.70 9.53
C GLY A 194 -22.96 -2.15 9.26
N VAL A 195 -23.99 -2.32 8.43
CA VAL A 195 -24.47 -3.63 7.97
C VAL A 195 -24.67 -3.59 6.46
N LEU A 196 -23.98 -4.49 5.77
CA LEU A 196 -24.17 -4.72 4.34
C LEU A 196 -25.13 -5.89 4.13
N MET A 197 -26.19 -5.69 3.36
CA MET A 197 -27.19 -6.73 3.06
C MET A 197 -27.91 -6.42 1.76
N PHE A 198 -28.71 -7.36 1.26
CA PHE A 198 -29.65 -7.06 0.19
C PHE A 198 -30.94 -6.45 0.74
N ASP A 199 -31.49 -5.46 0.05
CA ASP A 199 -32.83 -4.97 0.31
C ASP A 199 -33.86 -5.97 -0.24
N ASP A 200 -34.77 -6.42 0.61
CA ASP A 200 -35.81 -7.39 0.26
C ASP A 200 -36.81 -6.84 -0.78
N ASN A 201 -36.94 -5.51 -0.90
CA ASN A 201 -37.96 -4.89 -1.75
C ASN A 201 -37.54 -4.72 -3.21
N ASN A 202 -36.35 -4.17 -3.46
CA ASN A 202 -35.85 -3.88 -4.82
C ASN A 202 -34.74 -4.85 -5.27
N GLY A 203 -34.08 -5.49 -4.30
CA GLY A 203 -32.98 -6.41 -4.54
C GLY A 203 -31.60 -5.82 -4.69
N ASP A 204 -31.44 -4.55 -4.35
CA ASP A 204 -30.17 -3.88 -4.36
C ASP A 204 -29.29 -4.32 -3.19
N LEU A 205 -27.98 -4.29 -3.39
CA LEU A 205 -27.02 -4.43 -2.29
C LEU A 205 -26.90 -3.08 -1.60
N ILE A 206 -27.31 -3.01 -0.34
CA ILE A 206 -27.40 -1.79 0.45
C ILE A 206 -26.48 -1.82 1.67
N LEU A 207 -26.04 -0.63 2.08
CA LEU A 207 -25.30 -0.39 3.30
C LEU A 207 -26.16 0.40 4.27
N LEU A 208 -26.45 -0.19 5.43
CA LEU A 208 -27.20 0.43 6.52
C LEU A 208 -26.26 0.93 7.60
N ASP A 209 -26.49 2.15 8.09
CA ASP A 209 -25.84 2.68 9.29
C ASP A 209 -26.67 2.42 10.56
N GLY A 210 -26.07 2.65 11.73
CA GLY A 210 -26.74 2.48 13.02
C GLY A 210 -27.86 3.48 13.30
N ARG A 211 -28.08 4.47 12.44
CA ARG A 211 -29.18 5.43 12.52
C ARG A 211 -30.36 5.03 11.61
N GLY A 212 -30.22 3.95 10.85
CA GLY A 212 -31.23 3.46 9.91
C GLY A 212 -31.19 4.16 8.54
N SER A 213 -30.13 4.92 8.23
CA SER A 213 -29.90 5.45 6.89
C SER A 213 -29.34 4.34 5.99
N SER A 214 -29.86 4.24 4.76
CA SER A 214 -29.45 3.25 3.76
C SER A 214 -28.81 3.92 2.55
N ALA A 215 -27.70 3.36 2.06
CA ALA A 215 -27.10 3.73 0.78
C ALA A 215 -27.07 2.50 -0.16
N VAL A 216 -27.48 2.69 -1.42
CA VAL A 216 -27.35 1.65 -2.46
C VAL A 216 -25.91 1.60 -2.93
N LEU A 217 -25.27 0.43 -2.85
CA LEU A 217 -23.90 0.20 -3.33
C LEU A 217 -23.87 -0.44 -4.72
N ALA A 218 -24.80 -1.35 -4.99
CA ALA A 218 -24.88 -2.05 -6.27
C ALA A 218 -26.34 -2.40 -6.60
N SER A 219 -26.71 -2.24 -7.87
CA SER A 219 -28.08 -2.51 -8.34
C SER A 219 -28.32 -4.00 -8.61
N GLY A 220 -29.45 -4.51 -8.15
CA GLY A 220 -29.87 -5.90 -8.32
C GLY A 220 -30.77 -6.15 -9.54
N LEU A 221 -31.15 -7.43 -9.73
CA LEU A 221 -32.10 -7.90 -10.75
C LEU A 221 -33.48 -8.19 -10.17
N GLY A 222 -33.98 -7.31 -9.30
CA GLY A 222 -35.23 -7.54 -8.57
C GLY A 222 -35.10 -8.53 -7.42
N THR A 223 -36.23 -9.04 -6.91
CA THR A 223 -36.33 -9.63 -5.57
C THR A 223 -35.82 -11.07 -5.41
N ASN A 224 -35.65 -11.85 -6.49
CA ASN A 224 -35.41 -13.29 -6.39
C ASN A 224 -34.02 -13.72 -6.90
N ASN A 225 -33.43 -14.72 -6.23
CA ASN A 225 -32.27 -15.52 -6.66
C ASN A 225 -31.07 -14.70 -7.14
N ARG A 226 -30.48 -13.94 -6.21
CA ARG A 226 -29.31 -13.09 -6.41
C ARG A 226 -28.23 -13.37 -5.38
N GLU A 227 -26.99 -13.07 -5.72
CA GLU A 227 -25.85 -13.17 -4.82
C GLU A 227 -24.83 -12.06 -5.11
N ALA A 228 -24.07 -11.67 -4.09
CA ALA A 228 -22.90 -10.80 -4.24
C ALA A 228 -21.64 -11.63 -3.99
N THR A 229 -20.77 -11.74 -4.99
CA THR A 229 -19.60 -12.64 -4.94
C THR A 229 -18.33 -11.87 -5.29
N ILE A 230 -17.30 -11.99 -4.44
CA ILE A 230 -15.96 -11.45 -4.72
C ILE A 230 -15.15 -12.46 -5.55
N LEU A 231 -14.84 -12.10 -6.79
CA LEU A 231 -14.08 -12.96 -7.71
C LEU A 231 -12.57 -12.86 -7.48
N ASP A 232 -11.82 -13.85 -7.95
CA ASP A 232 -10.35 -13.88 -7.85
C ASP A 232 -9.64 -12.80 -8.68
N SER A 233 -10.36 -12.14 -9.60
CA SER A 233 -9.89 -10.93 -10.28
C SER A 233 -9.95 -9.68 -9.39
N GLY A 234 -10.65 -9.74 -8.26
CA GLY A 234 -10.97 -8.58 -7.41
C GLY A 234 -12.28 -7.90 -7.80
N ASN A 235 -12.99 -8.41 -8.81
CA ASN A 235 -14.30 -7.88 -9.19
C ASN A 235 -15.38 -8.42 -8.25
N LEU A 236 -16.00 -7.55 -7.45
CA LEU A 236 -17.25 -7.84 -6.77
C LEU A 236 -18.40 -7.76 -7.79
N VAL A 237 -19.19 -8.82 -7.90
CA VAL A 237 -20.32 -8.89 -8.83
C VAL A 237 -21.62 -9.15 -8.11
N VAL A 238 -22.71 -8.51 -8.57
CA VAL A 238 -24.08 -8.88 -8.21
C VAL A 238 -24.68 -9.61 -9.41
N ARG A 239 -25.11 -10.86 -9.19
CA ARG A 239 -25.55 -11.76 -10.26
C ARG A 239 -26.66 -12.69 -9.78
N SER A 240 -27.30 -13.39 -10.72
CA SER A 240 -28.26 -14.42 -10.35
C SER A 240 -27.58 -15.64 -9.70
N SER A 241 -28.17 -16.15 -8.62
CA SER A 241 -27.74 -17.40 -7.97
C SER A 241 -28.09 -18.66 -8.78
N ASP A 242 -29.12 -18.57 -9.63
CA ASP A 242 -29.56 -19.69 -10.48
C ASP A 242 -28.78 -19.75 -11.79
N ASN A 243 -28.43 -18.57 -12.33
CA ASN A 243 -27.64 -18.44 -13.53
C ASN A 243 -26.53 -17.41 -13.34
N THR A 244 -25.36 -17.88 -12.94
CA THR A 244 -24.21 -17.03 -12.65
C THR A 244 -23.67 -16.26 -13.86
N SER A 245 -24.11 -16.57 -15.09
CA SER A 245 -23.77 -15.78 -16.28
C SER A 245 -24.57 -14.48 -16.37
N MET A 246 -25.68 -14.36 -15.64
CA MET A 246 -26.53 -13.18 -15.61
C MET A 246 -26.06 -12.23 -14.51
N VAL A 247 -25.16 -11.32 -14.87
CA VAL A 247 -24.60 -10.30 -13.97
C VAL A 247 -25.31 -8.97 -14.21
N SER A 248 -25.71 -8.28 -13.13
CA SER A 248 -26.33 -6.94 -13.23
C SER A 248 -25.41 -5.81 -12.87
N TRP A 249 -24.37 -6.09 -12.09
CA TRP A 249 -23.49 -5.06 -11.59
C TRP A 249 -22.08 -5.61 -11.37
N HIS A 250 -21.09 -4.79 -11.72
CA HIS A 250 -19.67 -5.06 -11.51
C HIS A 250 -19.00 -3.89 -10.81
N SER A 251 -18.21 -4.17 -9.78
CA SER A 251 -17.34 -3.15 -9.17
C SER A 251 -16.33 -2.57 -10.16
N PHE A 252 -15.92 -3.35 -11.16
CA PHE A 252 -14.99 -2.92 -12.20
C PHE A 252 -15.55 -1.80 -13.11
N ASP A 253 -16.88 -1.65 -13.21
CA ASP A 253 -17.51 -0.52 -13.92
C ASP A 253 -17.57 0.75 -13.08
N HIS A 254 -17.29 0.65 -11.78
CA HIS A 254 -17.29 1.74 -10.80
C HIS A 254 -15.95 1.84 -10.07
N PRO A 255 -14.83 2.07 -10.77
CA PRO A 255 -13.52 2.11 -10.15
C PRO A 255 -13.38 3.25 -9.14
N THR A 256 -12.41 3.11 -8.22
CA THR A 256 -12.03 4.19 -7.29
C THR A 256 -10.75 4.88 -7.75
N ASP A 257 -9.62 4.70 -7.08
CA ASP A 257 -8.32 5.27 -7.46
C ASP A 257 -7.39 4.24 -8.13
N THR A 258 -7.79 2.96 -8.15
CA THR A 258 -6.94 1.84 -8.54
C THR A 258 -7.48 1.10 -9.76
N PHE A 259 -6.58 0.69 -10.65
CA PHE A 259 -6.82 -0.09 -11.85
C PHE A 259 -6.04 -1.41 -11.80
N LEU A 260 -6.79 -2.51 -11.74
CA LEU A 260 -6.30 -3.88 -11.63
C LEU A 260 -6.14 -4.56 -13.01
N PRO A 261 -5.36 -5.64 -13.09
CA PRO A 261 -5.33 -6.47 -14.29
C PRO A 261 -6.73 -6.95 -14.68
N GLY A 262 -7.05 -6.92 -15.98
CA GLY A 262 -8.34 -7.33 -16.53
C GLY A 262 -9.48 -6.30 -16.40
N MET A 263 -9.27 -5.17 -15.70
CA MET A 263 -10.22 -4.07 -15.71
C MET A 263 -10.22 -3.37 -17.08
N LYS A 264 -11.31 -2.65 -17.38
CA LYS A 264 -11.43 -1.78 -18.56
C LYS A 264 -11.40 -0.32 -18.13
N LEU A 265 -10.40 0.45 -18.55
CA LEU A 265 -10.32 1.88 -18.29
C LEU A 265 -10.43 2.67 -19.60
N GLY A 266 -11.43 3.52 -19.72
CA GLY A 266 -11.70 4.27 -20.95
C GLY A 266 -13.18 4.55 -21.16
N LEU A 267 -13.57 4.74 -22.42
CA LEU A 267 -14.92 5.12 -22.82
C LEU A 267 -15.83 3.90 -23.02
N ASN A 268 -17.00 3.93 -22.38
CA ASN A 268 -18.16 3.12 -22.70
C ASN A 268 -19.22 4.03 -23.32
N GLY A 269 -19.32 4.02 -24.64
CA GLY A 269 -20.06 5.01 -25.42
C GLY A 269 -19.50 6.42 -25.16
N ARG A 270 -20.31 7.29 -24.53
CA ARG A 270 -19.90 8.65 -24.15
C ARG A 270 -19.44 8.78 -22.70
N GLN A 271 -19.56 7.70 -21.91
CA GLN A 271 -19.21 7.72 -20.49
C GLN A 271 -17.77 7.29 -20.31
N ASN A 272 -17.01 8.05 -19.52
CA ASN A 272 -15.63 7.72 -19.19
C ASN A 272 -15.61 6.94 -17.87
N ARG A 273 -15.04 5.74 -17.86
CA ARG A 273 -14.67 5.02 -16.63
C ARG A 273 -13.41 5.68 -16.09
N LEU A 274 -13.56 6.51 -15.04
CA LEU A 274 -12.48 7.31 -14.48
C LEU A 274 -11.91 6.68 -13.21
N LEU A 275 -10.59 6.62 -13.08
CA LEU A 275 -10.00 6.56 -11.74
C LEU A 275 -10.04 7.95 -11.13
N THR A 276 -10.38 8.06 -9.86
CA THR A 276 -10.39 9.31 -9.11
C THR A 276 -9.62 9.12 -7.82
N SER A 277 -8.58 9.93 -7.65
CA SER A 277 -7.72 9.97 -6.47
C SER A 277 -8.52 10.05 -5.17
N TRP A 278 -7.94 9.56 -4.08
CA TRP A 278 -8.47 9.87 -2.75
C TRP A 278 -8.23 11.34 -2.41
N LYS A 279 -9.10 11.89 -1.56
CA LYS A 279 -8.97 13.27 -1.08
C LYS A 279 -7.76 13.44 -0.17
N SER A 280 -7.47 12.44 0.65
CA SER A 280 -6.26 12.39 1.49
C SER A 280 -5.89 10.95 1.84
N LYS A 281 -4.78 10.76 2.56
CA LYS A 281 -4.36 9.43 3.04
C LYS A 281 -5.39 8.76 3.97
N ASP A 282 -6.17 9.56 4.70
CA ASP A 282 -7.14 9.11 5.70
C ASP A 282 -8.61 9.30 5.24
N ASP A 283 -8.83 9.84 4.04
CA ASP A 283 -10.16 10.11 3.49
C ASP A 283 -10.26 9.64 2.03
N PRO A 284 -10.96 8.52 1.75
CA PRO A 284 -11.10 7.94 0.44
C PRO A 284 -12.14 8.64 -0.44
N ALA A 285 -12.82 9.68 0.07
CA ALA A 285 -13.71 10.51 -0.74
C ALA A 285 -13.02 11.01 -2.02
N GLN A 286 -13.81 11.40 -3.01
CA GLN A 286 -13.28 11.88 -4.29
C GLN A 286 -12.32 13.06 -4.08
N GLY A 287 -11.08 12.87 -4.51
CA GLY A 287 -10.04 13.88 -4.53
C GLY A 287 -10.10 14.76 -5.78
N ASP A 288 -9.08 15.60 -5.92
CA ASP A 288 -9.05 16.63 -6.97
C ASP A 288 -8.63 16.10 -8.34
N PHE A 289 -8.06 14.90 -8.41
CA PHE A 289 -7.50 14.32 -9.62
C PHE A 289 -8.27 13.12 -10.13
N SER A 290 -8.42 13.05 -11.45
CA SER A 290 -8.98 11.91 -12.16
C SER A 290 -8.14 11.51 -13.38
N LEU A 291 -8.19 10.22 -13.75
CA LEU A 291 -7.52 9.61 -14.90
C LEU A 291 -8.54 8.88 -15.76
N GLY A 292 -8.45 9.07 -17.08
CA GLY A 292 -9.28 8.39 -18.07
C GLY A 292 -8.91 8.76 -19.50
N PHE A 293 -9.66 8.26 -20.47
CA PHE A 293 -9.38 8.52 -21.89
C PHE A 293 -9.84 9.91 -22.35
N ASP A 294 -9.20 10.45 -23.38
CA ASP A 294 -9.64 11.67 -24.05
C ASP A 294 -11.13 11.52 -24.48
N PRO A 295 -12.05 12.36 -23.95
CA PRO A 295 -13.47 12.31 -24.28
C PRO A 295 -13.79 12.54 -25.77
N THR A 296 -12.83 13.02 -26.56
CA THR A 296 -12.96 13.16 -28.02
C THR A 296 -12.87 11.82 -28.77
N GLY A 297 -12.61 10.71 -28.06
CA GLY A 297 -12.52 9.36 -28.64
C GLY A 297 -11.12 9.01 -29.15
N LYS A 298 -10.08 9.70 -28.67
CA LYS A 298 -8.69 9.36 -28.97
C LYS A 298 -8.15 8.36 -27.95
N PRO A 299 -7.35 7.36 -28.37
CA PRO A 299 -6.65 6.46 -27.45
C PRO A 299 -5.45 7.17 -26.81
N GLU A 300 -5.74 8.15 -25.96
CA GLU A 300 -4.82 8.94 -25.15
C GLU A 300 -5.40 9.03 -23.73
N PHE A 301 -4.59 8.78 -22.72
CA PHE A 301 -4.94 9.04 -21.33
C PHE A 301 -4.67 10.50 -20.96
N LEU A 302 -5.60 11.08 -20.21
CA LEU A 302 -5.49 12.39 -19.61
C LEU A 302 -5.61 12.26 -18.09
N VAL A 303 -4.78 13.01 -17.36
CA VAL A 303 -5.05 13.32 -15.95
C VAL A 303 -5.66 14.70 -15.89
N TRP A 304 -6.79 14.83 -15.20
CA TRP A 304 -7.40 16.12 -14.90
C TRP A 304 -7.22 16.46 -13.43
N LYS A 305 -7.02 17.75 -13.16
CA LYS A 305 -7.19 18.36 -11.86
C LYS A 305 -8.41 19.27 -11.91
N LYS A 306 -9.47 18.95 -11.16
CA LYS A 306 -10.74 19.72 -11.16
C LYS A 306 -11.25 20.07 -12.57
N GLY A 307 -11.20 19.08 -13.47
CA GLY A 307 -11.63 19.22 -14.87
C GLY A 307 -10.64 19.89 -15.82
N THR A 308 -9.51 20.42 -15.34
CA THR A 308 -8.44 20.97 -16.19
C THR A 308 -7.38 19.91 -16.46
N THR A 309 -6.97 19.74 -17.72
CA THR A 309 -5.92 18.78 -18.08
C THR A 309 -4.59 19.15 -17.40
N TYR A 310 -4.07 18.22 -16.62
CA TYR A 310 -2.82 18.32 -15.87
C TYR A 310 -1.68 17.57 -16.57
N TRP A 311 -1.95 16.39 -17.12
CA TRP A 311 -0.96 15.57 -17.81
C TRP A 311 -1.61 14.78 -18.95
N ARG A 312 -0.80 14.38 -19.94
CA ARG A 312 -1.21 13.57 -21.09
C ARG A 312 -0.24 12.43 -21.32
N SER A 313 -0.76 11.26 -21.65
CA SER A 313 0.06 10.11 -22.01
C SER A 313 0.64 10.18 -23.42
N GLY A 314 0.13 11.07 -24.28
CA GLY A 314 0.36 10.99 -25.72
C GLY A 314 -0.35 9.79 -26.36
N ASP A 315 -0.24 9.72 -27.68
CA ASP A 315 -0.89 8.70 -28.49
C ASP A 315 -0.43 7.27 -28.15
N TRP A 316 -1.36 6.32 -28.22
CA TRP A 316 -1.06 4.90 -28.26
C TRP A 316 -0.35 4.51 -29.56
N ASP A 317 0.81 3.86 -29.46
CA ASP A 317 1.60 3.45 -30.63
C ASP A 317 1.36 2.00 -31.08
N GLY A 318 0.43 1.29 -30.43
CA GLY A 318 0.18 -0.14 -30.64
C GLY A 318 0.75 -1.03 -29.53
N LYS A 319 1.66 -0.50 -28.68
CA LYS A 319 2.28 -1.25 -27.58
C LYS A 319 2.35 -0.47 -26.27
N ILE A 320 2.57 0.84 -26.35
CA ILE A 320 2.66 1.76 -25.22
C ILE A 320 2.03 3.11 -25.57
N PHE A 321 1.77 3.92 -24.54
CA PHE A 321 1.54 5.34 -24.73
C PHE A 321 2.89 6.06 -24.85
N ARG A 322 3.06 6.92 -25.85
CA ARG A 322 4.37 7.54 -26.17
C ARG A 322 4.97 8.38 -25.04
N GLY A 323 4.15 8.96 -24.18
CA GLY A 323 4.53 9.70 -22.99
C GLY A 323 4.80 8.82 -21.77
N VAL A 324 4.74 7.49 -21.90
CA VAL A 324 5.04 6.51 -20.85
C VAL A 324 5.98 5.41 -21.37
N PRO A 325 7.22 5.75 -21.80
CA PRO A 325 8.17 4.78 -22.33
C PRO A 325 8.54 3.66 -21.33
N GLU A 326 8.32 3.88 -20.03
CA GLU A 326 8.61 2.93 -18.95
C GLU A 326 7.60 1.79 -18.82
N MET A 327 6.50 1.75 -19.59
CA MET A 327 5.51 0.68 -19.52
C MET A 327 6.13 -0.72 -19.72
N THR A 328 7.23 -0.85 -20.47
CA THR A 328 7.94 -2.12 -20.74
C THR A 328 7.00 -3.26 -21.20
N PRO A 329 6.28 -3.08 -22.33
CA PRO A 329 5.43 -4.12 -22.89
C PRO A 329 6.35 -5.33 -23.15
N ASP A 330 5.94 -6.53 -22.75
CA ASP A 330 6.68 -7.79 -22.87
C ASP A 330 7.52 -8.24 -21.67
N TYR A 331 7.73 -7.43 -20.62
CA TYR A 331 8.41 -7.91 -19.41
C TYR A 331 7.48 -8.70 -18.48
N ILE A 332 6.60 -7.99 -17.76
CA ILE A 332 5.62 -8.59 -16.83
C ILE A 332 4.16 -8.32 -17.24
N PHE A 333 3.94 -7.32 -18.11
CA PHE A 333 2.62 -6.87 -18.53
C PHE A 333 2.36 -7.18 -20.01
N ASN A 334 1.11 -7.49 -20.32
CA ASN A 334 0.56 -7.40 -21.67
C ASN A 334 -0.45 -6.25 -21.69
N PHE A 335 -0.21 -5.24 -22.51
CA PHE A 335 -1.05 -4.06 -22.63
C PHE A 335 -1.85 -4.08 -23.92
N GLU A 336 -3.09 -3.62 -23.85
CA GLU A 336 -3.96 -3.57 -25.00
C GLU A 336 -4.85 -2.34 -24.94
N VAL A 337 -5.03 -1.69 -26.09
CA VAL A 337 -6.13 -0.73 -26.31
C VAL A 337 -7.11 -1.41 -27.26
N VAL A 338 -8.32 -1.64 -26.77
CA VAL A 338 -9.43 -2.22 -27.53
C VAL A 338 -10.33 -1.08 -27.98
N HIS A 339 -10.65 -1.07 -29.27
CA HIS A 339 -11.58 -0.13 -29.87
C HIS A 339 -12.60 -0.89 -30.72
N ASP A 340 -13.85 -0.92 -30.25
CA ASP A 340 -14.97 -1.46 -31.00
C ASP A 340 -16.08 -0.41 -31.19
N GLN A 341 -17.25 -0.83 -31.67
CA GLN A 341 -18.36 0.09 -31.97
C GLN A 341 -18.97 0.77 -30.73
N HIS A 342 -18.73 0.23 -29.54
CA HIS A 342 -19.36 0.65 -28.29
C HIS A 342 -18.33 1.13 -27.26
N GLU A 343 -17.15 0.51 -27.21
CA GLU A 343 -16.15 0.80 -26.20
C GLU A 343 -14.79 1.16 -26.82
N LEU A 344 -14.10 2.09 -26.16
CA LEU A 344 -12.69 2.40 -26.40
C LEU A 344 -12.00 2.37 -25.04
N TYR A 345 -11.22 1.34 -24.75
CA TYR A 345 -10.62 1.17 -23.44
C TYR A 345 -9.22 0.58 -23.51
N PHE A 346 -8.45 0.87 -22.48
CA PHE A 346 -7.21 0.23 -22.15
C PHE A 346 -7.45 -0.90 -21.15
N THR A 347 -6.73 -2.00 -21.32
CA THR A 347 -6.66 -3.10 -20.35
C THR A 347 -5.25 -3.66 -20.30
N TYR A 348 -4.94 -4.37 -19.22
CA TYR A 348 -3.69 -5.10 -19.11
C TYR A 348 -3.87 -6.41 -18.37
N SER A 349 -3.02 -7.38 -18.69
CA SER A 349 -2.88 -8.63 -17.97
C SER A 349 -1.44 -8.83 -17.53
N LEU A 350 -1.24 -9.75 -16.59
CA LEU A 350 0.07 -10.17 -16.12
C LEU A 350 0.46 -11.47 -16.84
N LYS A 351 1.75 -11.63 -17.12
CA LYS A 351 2.27 -12.87 -17.74
C LYS A 351 2.34 -14.04 -16.75
N ASP A 352 2.34 -13.75 -15.45
CA ASP A 352 2.38 -14.71 -14.37
C ASP A 352 1.34 -14.30 -13.32
N ASP A 353 0.39 -15.19 -13.04
CA ASP A 353 -0.73 -14.96 -12.11
C ASP A 353 -0.29 -14.85 -10.64
N SER A 354 0.97 -15.22 -10.32
CA SER A 354 1.54 -15.02 -8.99
C SER A 354 1.98 -13.57 -8.74
N ILE A 355 2.16 -12.78 -9.79
CA ILE A 355 2.55 -11.37 -9.68
C ILE A 355 1.34 -10.57 -9.20
N ILE A 356 1.56 -9.73 -8.19
CA ILE A 356 0.57 -8.75 -7.74
C ILE A 356 1.03 -7.37 -8.21
N SER A 357 0.25 -6.74 -9.07
CA SER A 357 0.50 -5.39 -9.56
C SER A 357 -0.78 -4.59 -9.70
N ARG A 358 -0.66 -3.27 -9.62
CA ARG A 358 -1.78 -2.33 -9.76
C ARG A 358 -1.30 -0.98 -10.27
N LEU A 359 -2.15 -0.29 -11.01
CA LEU A 359 -2.00 1.13 -11.32
C LEU A 359 -2.86 1.94 -10.34
N VAL A 360 -2.32 3.01 -9.78
CA VAL A 360 -3.06 3.90 -8.87
C VAL A 360 -2.83 5.36 -9.24
N ILE A 361 -3.87 6.18 -9.12
CA ILE A 361 -3.74 7.65 -9.14
C ILE A 361 -3.67 8.18 -7.70
N GLY A 362 -2.50 8.70 -7.31
CA GLY A 362 -2.26 9.23 -5.98
C GLY A 362 -2.98 10.55 -5.72
N ILE A 363 -2.99 10.97 -4.44
CA ILE A 363 -3.58 12.25 -4.00
C ILE A 363 -2.98 13.49 -4.68
N SER A 364 -1.73 13.38 -5.15
CA SER A 364 -1.02 14.43 -5.90
C SER A 364 -1.31 14.42 -7.40
N GLY A 365 -2.17 13.51 -7.87
CA GLY A 365 -2.43 13.28 -9.29
C GLY A 365 -1.35 12.48 -10.00
N GLN A 366 -0.30 12.04 -9.29
CA GLN A 366 0.74 11.20 -9.87
C GLN A 366 0.21 9.77 -10.06
N ILE A 367 0.33 9.25 -11.28
CA ILE A 367 -0.01 7.87 -11.60
C ILE A 367 1.18 6.98 -11.26
N GLN A 368 0.94 5.85 -10.62
CA GLN A 368 1.98 4.92 -10.20
C GLN A 368 1.59 3.50 -10.58
N GLN A 369 2.46 2.79 -11.30
CA GLN A 369 2.38 1.34 -11.42
C GLN A 369 3.18 0.73 -10.27
N MET A 370 2.50 0.00 -9.39
CA MET A 370 3.07 -0.60 -8.20
C MET A 370 3.07 -2.12 -8.34
N THR A 371 4.15 -2.77 -7.93
CA THR A 371 4.25 -4.24 -7.88
C THR A 371 4.60 -4.68 -6.47
N TRP A 372 3.92 -5.68 -5.95
CA TRP A 372 4.17 -6.19 -4.61
C TRP A 372 5.34 -7.17 -4.63
N LEU A 373 6.32 -6.94 -3.76
CA LEU A 373 7.45 -7.83 -3.57
C LEU A 373 7.33 -8.56 -2.25
N GLU A 374 6.98 -9.84 -2.33
CA GLU A 374 6.73 -10.68 -1.16
C GLU A 374 7.93 -10.75 -0.21
N LYS A 375 9.15 -10.85 -0.77
CA LYS A 375 10.41 -10.93 0.02
C LYS A 375 10.66 -9.71 0.89
N GLU A 376 10.27 -8.52 0.42
CA GLU A 376 10.44 -7.25 1.15
C GLU A 376 9.17 -6.84 1.89
N SER A 377 8.05 -7.54 1.66
CA SER A 377 6.73 -7.18 2.16
C SER A 377 6.40 -5.71 1.89
N SER A 378 6.72 -5.25 0.68
CA SER A 378 6.61 -3.86 0.26
C SER A 378 6.06 -3.74 -1.16
N TRP A 379 5.41 -2.60 -1.43
CA TRP A 379 5.07 -2.19 -2.78
C TRP A 379 6.27 -1.47 -3.38
N ILE A 380 6.77 -1.95 -4.51
CA ILE A 380 7.80 -1.27 -5.28
C ILE A 380 7.16 -0.45 -6.40
N LEU A 381 7.67 0.76 -6.60
CA LEU A 381 7.30 1.58 -7.74
C LEU A 381 7.97 1.03 -9.01
N PHE A 382 7.17 0.62 -9.97
CA PHE A 382 7.65 0.13 -11.26
C PHE A 382 7.86 1.28 -12.24
N TRP A 383 6.87 2.17 -12.39
CA TRP A 383 7.02 3.46 -13.07
C TRP A 383 5.99 4.45 -12.55
N THR A 384 6.21 5.74 -12.84
CA THR A 384 5.30 6.81 -12.45
C THR A 384 5.22 7.93 -13.47
N GLN A 385 4.09 8.64 -13.50
CA GLN A 385 3.86 9.77 -14.38
C GLN A 385 3.17 10.94 -13.64
N PRO A 386 3.64 12.18 -13.81
CA PRO A 386 4.92 12.54 -14.44
C PRO A 386 6.13 12.04 -13.60
N PRO A 387 7.25 11.63 -14.23
CA PRO A 387 8.41 11.07 -13.54
C PRO A 387 9.27 12.15 -12.86
N THR A 388 9.29 13.35 -13.42
CA THR A 388 10.01 14.50 -12.84
C THR A 388 9.26 14.98 -11.60
N GLN A 389 9.90 14.88 -10.44
CA GLN A 389 9.34 15.25 -9.15
C GLN A 389 8.68 16.64 -9.15
N CYS A 390 9.37 17.68 -9.62
CA CYS A 390 8.77 19.03 -9.62
C CYS A 390 7.57 19.20 -10.56
N ASN A 391 7.36 18.31 -11.53
CA ASN A 391 6.16 18.33 -12.35
C ASN A 391 4.94 17.74 -11.62
N VAL A 392 5.16 16.99 -10.53
CA VAL A 392 4.09 16.49 -9.65
C VAL A 392 3.43 17.67 -8.96
N TYR A 393 2.10 17.77 -9.11
CA TYR A 393 1.36 18.89 -8.55
C TYR A 393 1.50 18.90 -7.02
N ASP A 394 1.83 20.08 -6.50
CA ASP A 394 1.88 20.34 -5.04
C ASP A 394 2.80 19.39 -4.26
N LEU A 395 3.89 18.92 -4.88
CA LEU A 395 4.85 18.03 -4.25
C LEU A 395 5.41 18.59 -2.92
N CYS A 396 5.69 19.89 -2.89
CA CYS A 396 6.31 20.55 -1.74
C CYS A 396 5.29 21.23 -0.80
N GLY A 397 4.00 21.05 -1.05
CA GLY A 397 2.91 21.66 -0.28
C GLY A 397 2.89 23.18 -0.30
N ALA A 398 2.05 23.75 0.55
CA ALA A 398 1.90 25.20 0.73
C ALA A 398 3.22 25.85 1.16
N PHE A 399 3.59 26.96 0.51
CA PHE A 399 4.81 27.73 0.75
C PHE A 399 6.14 26.94 0.63
N GLY A 400 6.09 25.75 0.05
CA GLY A 400 7.25 24.99 -0.39
C GLY A 400 7.58 25.27 -1.85
N VAL A 401 8.86 25.23 -2.19
CA VAL A 401 9.39 25.40 -3.54
C VAL A 401 10.08 24.12 -3.96
N CYS A 402 9.78 23.67 -5.18
CA CYS A 402 10.48 22.55 -5.78
C CYS A 402 11.65 23.02 -6.63
N ASN A 403 12.85 22.53 -6.33
CA ASN A 403 14.06 22.72 -7.11
C ASN A 403 14.60 21.36 -7.56
N GLY A 404 14.48 21.08 -8.87
CA GLY A 404 14.87 19.80 -9.45
C GLY A 404 16.38 19.53 -9.45
N ALA A 405 17.21 20.54 -9.18
CA ALA A 405 18.65 20.40 -9.03
C ALA A 405 19.02 19.82 -7.65
N ILE A 406 18.16 19.96 -6.64
CA ILE A 406 18.40 19.50 -5.28
C ILE A 406 18.00 18.04 -5.13
N ARG A 407 18.91 17.23 -4.58
CA ARG A 407 18.69 15.82 -4.30
C ARG A 407 19.19 15.47 -2.89
N PRO A 408 18.59 14.47 -2.23
CA PRO A 408 17.52 13.58 -2.71
C PRO A 408 16.11 14.19 -2.62
N ASN A 409 15.92 15.23 -1.82
CA ASN A 409 14.64 15.92 -1.64
C ASN A 409 14.67 17.27 -2.39
N PRO A 410 13.83 17.47 -3.41
CA PRO A 410 13.82 18.71 -4.19
C PRO A 410 13.05 19.84 -3.51
N CYS A 411 12.47 19.64 -2.33
CA CYS A 411 11.63 20.63 -1.67
C CYS A 411 12.36 21.45 -0.61
N GLU A 412 12.16 22.76 -0.66
CA GLU A 412 12.64 23.72 0.32
C GLU A 412 11.50 24.67 0.74
N CYS A 413 11.55 25.20 1.95
CA CYS A 413 10.60 26.24 2.36
C CYS A 413 11.04 27.60 1.83
N LEU A 414 10.06 28.45 1.50
CA LEU A 414 10.32 29.85 1.19
C LEU A 414 11.08 30.56 2.33
N PRO A 415 11.88 31.61 2.02
CA PRO A 415 12.51 32.43 3.06
C PRO A 415 11.47 32.98 4.05
N GLY A 416 11.76 32.86 5.35
CA GLY A 416 10.81 33.22 6.42
C GLY A 416 9.77 32.16 6.76
N PHE A 417 9.87 30.96 6.18
CA PHE A 417 9.02 29.81 6.46
C PHE A 417 9.83 28.62 7.00
N GLN A 418 9.15 27.68 7.65
CA GLN A 418 9.70 26.45 8.18
C GLN A 418 8.75 25.27 7.91
N PRO A 419 9.22 24.02 7.84
CA PRO A 419 8.35 22.88 7.60
C PRO A 419 7.21 22.81 8.62
N ALA A 420 6.00 22.48 8.15
CA ALA A 420 4.85 22.30 9.04
C ALA A 420 5.08 21.16 10.05
N SER A 421 5.80 20.11 9.61
CA SER A 421 6.23 18.98 10.41
C SER A 421 7.69 18.65 10.05
N LEU A 422 8.62 18.94 10.97
CA LEU A 422 10.03 18.61 10.78
C LEU A 422 10.26 17.10 10.69
N GLN A 423 9.45 16.31 11.39
CA GLN A 423 9.54 14.85 11.34
C GLN A 423 9.20 14.35 9.93
N ASP A 424 8.03 14.72 9.41
CA ASP A 424 7.62 14.27 8.07
C ASP A 424 8.59 14.74 7.00
N TRP A 425 9.08 15.99 7.11
CA TRP A 425 10.03 16.56 6.16
C TRP A 425 11.35 15.77 6.10
N ASN A 426 11.87 15.35 7.26
CA ASN A 426 13.08 14.54 7.36
C ASN A 426 12.89 13.10 6.86
N GLU A 427 11.66 12.59 6.92
CA GLU A 427 11.26 11.28 6.38
C GLU A 427 10.89 11.35 4.88
N GLY A 428 10.99 12.53 4.26
CA GLY A 428 10.70 12.78 2.84
C GLY A 428 9.23 13.13 2.53
N GLY A 429 8.39 13.24 3.56
CA GLY A 429 7.01 13.71 3.46
C GLY A 429 6.91 15.24 3.40
N THR A 430 6.98 15.80 2.20
CA THR A 430 6.98 17.27 1.97
C THR A 430 5.59 17.85 1.69
N GLY A 431 4.59 17.00 1.44
CA GLY A 431 3.23 17.44 1.09
C GLY A 431 2.50 18.23 2.20
N GLY A 432 2.99 18.18 3.44
CA GLY A 432 2.49 19.03 4.53
C GLY A 432 2.86 20.52 4.38
N GLY A 433 3.79 20.85 3.49
CA GLY A 433 4.21 22.22 3.23
C GLY A 433 4.95 22.89 4.37
N CYS A 434 4.95 24.21 4.33
CA CYS A 434 5.68 25.10 5.21
C CYS A 434 4.74 26.13 5.86
N LEU A 435 5.09 26.54 7.08
CA LEU A 435 4.39 27.55 7.85
C LEU A 435 5.28 28.78 8.02
N ARG A 436 4.66 29.96 8.09
CA ARG A 436 5.37 31.22 8.39
C ARG A 436 6.03 31.12 9.76
N LYS A 437 7.30 31.54 9.88
CA LYS A 437 7.99 31.67 11.17
C LYS A 437 7.40 32.80 12.00
N THR A 438 7.10 33.92 11.35
CA THR A 438 6.54 35.12 11.99
C THR A 438 5.22 35.54 11.33
N SER A 439 4.20 35.83 12.14
CA SER A 439 2.91 36.32 11.66
C SER A 439 3.01 37.73 11.06
N LEU A 440 2.28 37.94 9.96
CA LEU A 440 2.13 39.26 9.33
C LEU A 440 1.45 40.25 10.28
N GLN A 441 1.75 41.53 10.12
CA GLN A 441 1.28 42.60 11.01
C GLN A 441 0.23 43.52 10.37
N CYS A 442 -0.16 43.25 9.11
CA CYS A 442 -1.14 44.06 8.39
C CYS A 442 -2.47 44.24 9.14
N GLU A 443 -3.02 43.16 9.71
CA GLU A 443 -4.33 43.21 10.39
C GLU A 443 -4.25 43.81 11.80
N SER A 444 -3.09 43.71 12.46
CA SER A 444 -2.87 44.20 13.82
C SER A 444 -2.49 45.68 13.88
N GLY A 445 -2.31 46.35 12.73
CA GLY A 445 -1.82 47.73 12.67
C GLY A 445 -0.38 47.88 13.17
N GLY A 446 0.39 46.79 13.15
CA GLY A 446 1.80 46.78 13.55
C GLY A 446 2.72 47.40 12.50
N LYS A 447 4.01 47.06 12.57
CA LYS A 447 5.00 47.53 11.59
C LYS A 447 4.62 47.08 10.17
N PRO A 448 4.93 47.89 9.14
CA PRO A 448 4.62 47.55 7.76
C PRO A 448 5.31 46.25 7.36
N ASP A 449 4.55 45.28 6.83
CA ASP A 449 5.14 44.06 6.24
C ASP A 449 6.06 44.44 5.07
N LYS A 450 7.01 43.56 4.76
CA LYS A 450 7.95 43.74 3.65
C LYS A 450 7.78 42.66 2.59
N PHE A 451 8.37 42.88 1.43
CA PHE A 451 8.43 41.90 0.35
C PHE A 451 9.87 41.43 0.14
N VAL A 452 10.04 40.12 -0.06
CA VAL A 452 11.32 39.49 -0.40
C VAL A 452 11.25 38.95 -1.83
N GLU A 453 12.27 39.27 -2.61
CA GLU A 453 12.37 38.86 -4.01
C GLU A 453 12.86 37.42 -4.13
N MET A 454 12.19 36.65 -4.98
CA MET A 454 12.59 35.30 -5.38
C MET A 454 12.66 35.25 -6.90
N PRO A 455 13.86 35.34 -7.50
CA PRO A 455 14.02 35.28 -8.95
C PRO A 455 13.80 33.85 -9.48
N LEU A 456 13.57 33.76 -10.79
CA LEU A 456 13.49 32.49 -11.53
C LEU A 456 12.44 31.50 -11.00
N MET A 457 11.28 32.03 -10.64
CA MET A 457 10.16 31.24 -10.13
C MET A 457 9.16 30.91 -11.23
N LYS A 458 8.74 29.65 -11.27
CA LYS A 458 7.49 29.22 -11.89
C LYS A 458 6.43 29.10 -10.81
N PHE A 459 5.25 29.63 -11.10
CA PHE A 459 4.13 29.67 -10.17
C PHE A 459 2.84 29.30 -10.88
N ASN A 460 1.81 28.95 -10.10
CA ASN A 460 0.51 28.51 -10.60
C ASN A 460 -0.28 29.65 -11.26
N ALA A 461 -1.30 29.27 -12.04
CA ALA A 461 -2.17 30.19 -12.76
C ALA A 461 -3.25 30.85 -11.89
N ASP A 462 -3.44 30.41 -10.64
CA ASP A 462 -4.56 30.83 -9.77
C ASP A 462 -4.40 32.25 -9.19
N ALA A 463 -3.45 33.03 -9.72
CA ALA A 463 -3.24 34.40 -9.33
C ALA A 463 -4.37 35.31 -9.82
N THR A 464 -4.79 36.26 -8.98
CA THR A 464 -5.67 37.35 -9.41
C THR A 464 -4.88 38.32 -10.28
N LYS A 465 -5.32 38.52 -11.52
CA LYS A 465 -4.71 39.52 -12.41
C LYS A 465 -5.27 40.90 -12.10
N LEU A 466 -4.39 41.89 -12.01
CA LEU A 466 -4.77 43.29 -11.87
C LEU A 466 -4.24 44.11 -13.05
N ASP A 467 -5.07 45.04 -13.50
CA ASP A 467 -4.74 45.97 -14.58
C ASP A 467 -4.02 47.20 -13.99
N VAL A 468 -2.75 47.00 -13.67
CA VAL A 468 -1.83 48.07 -13.23
C VAL A 468 -0.61 48.08 -14.14
N SER A 469 -0.11 49.29 -14.41
CA SER A 469 0.89 49.54 -15.46
C SER A 469 2.33 49.30 -15.02
N ASP A 470 2.62 49.23 -13.71
CA ASP A 470 3.98 49.01 -13.21
C ASP A 470 4.03 48.12 -11.96
N ALA A 471 5.25 47.67 -11.64
CA ALA A 471 5.51 46.76 -10.53
C ALA A 471 5.26 47.40 -9.15
N LYS A 472 5.43 48.72 -9.03
CA LYS A 472 5.27 49.44 -7.76
C LYS A 472 3.80 49.61 -7.39
N ASP A 473 2.95 49.82 -8.39
CA ASP A 473 1.50 49.78 -8.22
C ASP A 473 1.02 48.37 -7.88
N CYS A 474 1.62 47.33 -8.46
CA CYS A 474 1.34 45.93 -8.13
C CYS A 474 1.70 45.60 -6.66
N GLU A 475 2.89 46.02 -6.23
CA GLU A 475 3.34 45.91 -4.83
C GLU A 475 2.38 46.66 -3.89
N SER A 476 2.05 47.91 -4.23
CA SER A 476 1.13 48.75 -3.45
C SER A 476 -0.26 48.14 -3.34
N ALA A 477 -0.75 47.50 -4.40
CA ALA A 477 -2.02 46.80 -4.41
C ALA A 477 -2.00 45.57 -3.49
N CYS A 478 -0.94 44.76 -3.54
CA CYS A 478 -0.75 43.64 -2.62
C CYS A 478 -0.65 44.11 -1.17
N TYR A 479 0.13 45.16 -0.92
CA TYR A 479 0.34 45.71 0.42
C TYR A 479 -0.97 46.13 1.08
N LYS A 480 -1.83 46.86 0.36
CA LYS A 480 -3.15 47.33 0.82
C LYS A 480 -4.13 46.19 1.12
N LEU A 481 -3.92 45.02 0.52
CA LEU A 481 -4.75 43.85 0.74
C LEU A 481 -4.09 42.93 1.77
N CYS A 482 -4.52 42.97 3.03
CA CYS A 482 -3.86 42.17 4.10
C CYS A 482 -3.85 40.66 3.85
N LYS A 483 -4.79 40.14 3.07
CA LYS A 483 -4.82 38.73 2.66
C LYS A 483 -3.83 38.39 1.54
N CYS A 484 -3.22 39.39 0.91
CA CYS A 484 -2.23 39.17 -0.14
C CYS A 484 -0.95 38.57 0.45
N THR A 485 -0.52 37.44 -0.09
CA THR A 485 0.65 36.69 0.38
C THR A 485 1.86 36.84 -0.52
N ALA A 486 1.66 37.12 -1.81
CA ALA A 486 2.72 37.43 -2.77
C ALA A 486 2.18 38.19 -4.00
N TYR A 487 3.09 38.81 -4.73
CA TYR A 487 2.82 39.35 -6.06
C TYR A 487 3.93 39.03 -7.06
N ALA A 488 3.63 39.18 -8.35
CA ALA A 488 4.61 39.13 -9.43
C ALA A 488 4.22 40.12 -10.51
N PHE A 489 5.22 40.70 -11.20
CA PHE A 489 5.00 41.59 -12.32
C PHE A 489 5.79 41.11 -13.55
N SER A 490 5.07 40.53 -14.52
CA SER A 490 5.66 39.98 -15.75
C SER A 490 4.64 40.07 -16.88
N GLY A 491 4.68 41.18 -17.64
CA GLY A 491 3.66 41.48 -18.65
C GLY A 491 2.27 41.76 -18.06
N GLY A 492 2.22 42.12 -16.76
CA GLY A 492 1.01 42.38 -15.99
C GLY A 492 1.17 42.00 -14.52
N CYS A 493 0.31 42.55 -13.66
CA CYS A 493 0.31 42.27 -12.23
C CYS A 493 -0.48 41.02 -11.87
N ARG A 494 0.11 40.18 -11.02
CA ARG A 494 -0.49 38.97 -10.45
C ARG A 494 -0.38 39.01 -8.94
N LEU A 495 -1.50 38.84 -8.26
CA LEU A 495 -1.58 38.77 -6.79
C LEU A 495 -2.06 37.40 -6.34
N TRP A 496 -1.48 36.90 -5.26
CA TRP A 496 -1.95 35.69 -4.59
C TRP A 496 -2.53 36.02 -3.22
N GLN A 497 -3.60 35.30 -2.86
CA GLN A 497 -4.23 35.37 -1.54
C GLN A 497 -4.25 33.96 -0.96
N GLY A 498 -3.91 33.83 0.33
CA GLY A 498 -3.79 32.52 0.97
C GLY A 498 -2.52 31.75 0.56
N ASP A 499 -2.62 30.43 0.57
CA ASP A 499 -1.48 29.54 0.41
C ASP A 499 -0.93 29.55 -1.03
N LEU A 500 0.40 29.63 -1.12
CA LEU A 500 1.12 29.50 -2.39
C LEU A 500 1.45 28.02 -2.60
N VAL A 501 0.93 27.42 -3.65
CA VAL A 501 1.14 25.99 -3.94
C VAL A 501 1.78 25.81 -5.31
N ASN A 502 2.45 24.67 -5.49
CA ASN A 502 3.04 24.27 -6.77
C ASN A 502 4.07 25.31 -7.31
N LEU A 503 4.90 25.86 -6.42
CA LEU A 503 6.02 26.71 -6.78
C LEU A 503 7.21 25.87 -7.24
N GLN A 504 7.91 26.32 -8.27
CA GLN A 504 9.16 25.71 -8.72
C GLN A 504 10.23 26.78 -8.92
N GLN A 505 11.45 26.50 -8.50
CA GLN A 505 12.62 27.27 -8.86
C GLN A 505 13.28 26.63 -10.07
N VAL A 506 13.66 27.45 -11.05
CA VAL A 506 14.36 26.97 -12.24
C VAL A 506 15.72 27.62 -12.37
N ASP A 507 16.64 26.92 -13.03
CA ASP A 507 17.94 27.46 -13.38
C ASP A 507 17.84 28.48 -14.52
N ASP A 508 18.82 29.38 -14.59
CA ASP A 508 18.89 30.55 -15.49
C ASP A 508 19.03 30.19 -17.00
N GLY A 509 18.88 28.91 -17.34
CA GLY A 509 18.95 28.37 -18.70
C GLY A 509 17.72 28.69 -19.55
N ASN A 510 17.53 29.97 -19.90
CA ASN A 510 16.62 30.46 -20.96
C ASN A 510 15.13 30.04 -20.86
N ASN A 511 14.60 29.79 -19.65
CA ASN A 511 13.20 29.44 -19.52
C ASN A 511 12.29 30.69 -19.51
N ILE A 512 11.69 31.00 -20.66
CA ILE A 512 10.80 32.16 -20.91
C ILE A 512 9.56 32.20 -19.97
N THR A 513 9.28 31.11 -19.24
CA THR A 513 8.11 31.00 -18.36
C THR A 513 8.36 31.31 -16.88
N ALA A 514 9.60 31.63 -16.50
CA ALA A 514 9.95 32.02 -15.13
C ALA A 514 9.91 33.54 -14.95
N ALA A 515 9.55 34.00 -13.75
CA ALA A 515 9.55 35.41 -13.37
C ALA A 515 9.90 35.58 -11.90
N THR A 516 10.19 36.81 -11.47
CA THR A 516 10.41 37.13 -10.06
C THR A 516 9.09 37.12 -9.29
N LEU A 517 9.05 36.36 -8.20
CA LEU A 517 7.97 36.33 -7.22
C LEU A 517 8.38 37.16 -6.00
N TYR A 518 7.49 38.01 -5.49
CA TYR A 518 7.72 38.85 -4.32
C TYR A 518 6.84 38.36 -3.18
N ILE A 519 7.44 37.81 -2.13
CA ILE A 519 6.72 37.17 -1.04
C ILE A 519 6.59 38.14 0.12
N ARG A 520 5.38 38.29 0.65
CA ARG A 520 5.11 39.12 1.82
C ARG A 520 5.60 38.44 3.08
N LEU A 521 6.40 39.12 3.89
CA LEU A 521 6.92 38.68 5.18
C LEU A 521 6.77 39.78 6.24
N ALA A 522 6.80 39.42 7.53
CA ALA A 522 6.86 40.41 8.59
C ALA A 522 8.17 41.20 8.52
N ASP A 523 8.14 42.48 8.89
CA ASP A 523 9.33 43.36 8.92
C ASP A 523 10.49 42.77 9.73
N SER A 524 10.14 42.15 10.87
CA SER A 524 11.08 41.54 11.82
C SER A 524 11.75 40.26 11.34
N GLU A 525 11.27 39.66 10.24
CA GLU A 525 11.89 38.45 9.70
C GLU A 525 13.27 38.81 9.10
N PRO A 526 14.36 38.12 9.45
CA PRO A 526 15.66 38.42 8.85
C PRO A 526 15.62 38.21 7.33
N GLN A 527 16.27 39.08 6.56
CA GLN A 527 16.55 38.76 5.15
C GLN A 527 17.46 37.53 5.14
N GLY A 528 17.08 36.48 4.41
CA GLY A 528 17.96 35.33 4.22
C GLY A 528 19.29 35.81 3.65
N GLU A 529 20.40 35.26 4.15
CA GLU A 529 21.74 35.62 3.68
C GLU A 529 21.82 35.41 2.17
N GLU A 530 22.20 36.46 1.42
CA GLU A 530 22.74 36.29 0.07
C GLU A 530 23.90 35.31 0.16
N VAL A 531 23.83 34.21 -0.58
CA VAL A 531 24.98 33.31 -0.76
C VAL A 531 26.04 34.11 -1.49
N SER A 532 26.97 34.69 -0.72
CA SER A 532 28.10 35.42 -1.25
C SER A 532 28.91 34.49 -2.15
N GLU A 533 29.17 34.92 -3.39
CA GLU A 533 30.08 34.24 -4.32
C GLU A 533 31.40 33.88 -3.60
N PRO A 534 31.93 32.67 -3.80
CA PRO A 534 33.21 32.31 -3.22
C PRO A 534 34.30 33.21 -3.83
N ASN A 535 34.95 34.01 -2.98
CA ASN A 535 36.17 34.72 -3.32
C ASN A 535 37.24 33.72 -3.78
N ILE A 536 37.42 33.61 -5.10
CA ILE A 536 38.58 32.92 -5.68
C ILE A 536 39.78 33.83 -5.42
N SER A 537 40.52 33.58 -4.34
CA SER A 537 41.81 34.20 -4.12
C SER A 537 42.79 33.62 -5.14
N SER A 538 43.15 34.41 -6.15
CA SER A 538 44.26 34.11 -7.04
C SER A 538 45.58 34.30 -6.29
N ASP A 539 46.04 33.27 -5.60
CA ASP A 539 47.41 33.18 -5.10
C ASP A 539 48.13 31.98 -5.75
N HIS A 540 48.50 32.18 -7.01
CA HIS A 540 49.62 31.46 -7.61
C HIS A 540 50.73 32.46 -7.91
N LYS A 541 51.50 32.78 -6.87
CA LYS A 541 52.90 33.17 -7.05
C LYS A 541 53.68 31.94 -7.47
N GLY A 542 54.19 31.99 -8.69
CA GLY A 542 55.21 31.06 -9.16
C GLY A 542 56.44 31.10 -8.27
N ASN A 543 57.06 29.94 -8.11
CA ASN A 543 58.45 29.81 -7.72
C ASN A 543 59.01 28.54 -8.39
N ASN A 544 59.89 28.81 -9.36
CA ASN A 544 60.93 27.97 -10.00
C ASN A 544 60.60 26.55 -10.44
#